data_AF-A0A4Z2CGD5-F1
#
_entry.id   AF-A0A4Z2CGD5-F1
#
_cell.length_a   1.000
_cell.length_b   1.000
_cell.length_c   1.000
_cell.angle_alpha   90.00
_cell.angle_beta   90.00
_cell.angle_gamma   90.00
#
_symmetry.space_group_name_H-M   'P 1'
#
loop_
_entity.id
_entity.type
_entity.pdbx_description
1 polymer ?
#
loop_
_entity_poly.entity_id
_entity_poly.type
_entity_poly.pdbx_seq_one_letter_code
_entity_poly.pdbx_strand_id
1 'polypeptide(L)'
;MDLLHSWGVELAVYLQTSYSGYQDVFSVASTVADLHTTFFFFFPVWFHLRRDAALRLIWVAVLGDWINLVLKWVLFGERPYWWVQETRFYGAGPRPGLQQFPITCETGPGSPSGHAMGASAVWYVMVTALLSAAAERRCPPLLFNFLRMFLWVLMGLVLLLVCMSRVFMAAHFPHQVIAGLLSGVLVAEVVSRQKWIYGASLRNYVCTTLFLTSFAIGFYLLLKAVGVDLLWTMEKAQRWCVRPEWVHLDTTPFASLLRNMGTLLGLGLGLQLPQSGGRQLQGWKDHSLFTSASTPGRVDVFF
;
A
#
# COMPACT_ATOMS: atom_id res chain seq x y z
N MET A 1 1.56 -21.94 -14.70
CA MET A 1 2.05 -20.56 -14.45
C MET A 1 2.44 -19.85 -15.74
N ASP A 2 3.21 -20.46 -16.64
CA ASP A 2 3.65 -19.78 -17.88
C ASP A 2 2.52 -19.29 -18.79
N LEU A 3 1.43 -20.05 -18.93
CA LEU A 3 0.27 -19.59 -19.69
C LEU A 3 -0.31 -18.30 -19.09
N LEU A 4 -0.47 -18.24 -17.77
CA LEU A 4 -0.98 -17.05 -17.08
C LEU A 4 -0.04 -15.85 -17.25
N HIS A 5 1.28 -16.09 -17.25
CA HIS A 5 2.27 -15.06 -17.52
C HIS A 5 2.22 -14.60 -18.98
N SER A 6 2.07 -15.49 -19.96
CA SER A 6 1.92 -15.13 -21.38
C SER A 6 0.71 -14.23 -21.59
N TRP A 7 -0.45 -14.60 -21.05
CA TRP A 7 -1.65 -13.77 -21.10
C TRP A 7 -1.43 -12.40 -20.46
N GLY A 8 -0.67 -12.35 -19.36
CA GLY A 8 -0.29 -11.09 -18.73
C GLY A 8 0.64 -10.22 -19.57
N VAL A 9 1.62 -10.82 -20.27
CA VAL A 9 2.50 -10.11 -21.22
C VAL A 9 1.69 -9.61 -22.41
N GLU A 10 0.82 -10.45 -22.98
CA GLU A 10 -0.05 -10.06 -24.10
C GLU A 10 -0.97 -8.90 -23.74
N LEU A 11 -1.56 -8.91 -22.53
CA LEU A 11 -2.33 -7.78 -22.05
C LEU A 11 -1.47 -6.52 -21.88
N ALA A 12 -0.26 -6.64 -21.34
CA ALA A 12 0.64 -5.50 -21.21
C ALA A 12 1.02 -4.92 -22.59
N VAL A 13 1.34 -5.76 -23.57
CA VAL A 13 1.62 -5.33 -24.96
C VAL A 13 0.38 -4.70 -25.61
N TYR A 14 -0.81 -5.26 -25.40
CA TYR A 14 -2.06 -4.67 -25.88
C TYR A 14 -2.28 -3.27 -25.29
N LEU A 15 -2.05 -3.10 -23.98
CA LEU A 15 -2.16 -1.80 -23.32
C LEU A 15 -1.14 -0.80 -23.85
N GLN A 16 0.13 -1.24 -24.02
CA GLN A 16 1.21 -0.40 -24.54
C GLN A 16 0.96 0.05 -25.99
N THR A 17 0.41 -0.82 -26.83
CA THR A 17 0.14 -0.49 -28.24
C THR A 17 -1.13 0.34 -28.41
N SER A 18 -2.23 -0.06 -27.76
CA SER A 18 -3.54 0.58 -27.93
C SER A 18 -3.70 1.89 -27.15
N TYR A 19 -2.99 2.04 -26.04
CA TYR A 19 -3.10 3.18 -25.13
C TYR A 19 -1.77 3.91 -24.90
N SER A 20 -0.85 3.85 -25.88
CA SER A 20 0.44 4.55 -25.84
C SER A 20 0.30 6.05 -25.54
N GLY A 21 -0.73 6.71 -26.06
CA GLY A 21 -1.03 8.12 -25.80
C GLY A 21 -1.34 8.46 -24.33
N TYR A 22 -1.61 7.46 -23.48
CA TYR A 22 -1.88 7.62 -22.05
C TYR A 22 -0.69 7.24 -21.16
N GLN A 23 0.49 7.05 -21.74
CA GLN A 23 1.70 6.69 -21.00
C GLN A 23 1.96 7.61 -19.80
N ASP A 24 1.84 8.94 -19.99
CA ASP A 24 2.08 9.91 -18.91
C ASP A 24 1.06 9.77 -17.79
N VAL A 25 -0.21 9.51 -18.13
CA VAL A 25 -1.28 9.26 -17.15
C VAL A 25 -0.97 8.00 -16.34
N PHE A 26 -0.57 6.91 -17.01
CA PHE A 26 -0.17 5.69 -16.30
C PHE A 26 1.09 5.91 -15.45
N SER A 27 2.04 6.70 -15.93
CA SER A 27 3.26 7.02 -15.17
C SER A 27 2.90 7.75 -13.88
N VAL A 28 2.13 8.83 -13.98
CA VAL A 28 1.66 9.61 -12.83
C VAL A 28 0.82 8.74 -11.90
N ALA A 29 -0.11 7.94 -12.42
CA ALA A 29 -0.92 7.05 -11.60
C ALA A 29 -0.08 6.05 -10.81
N SER A 30 0.98 5.50 -11.42
CA SER A 30 1.90 4.61 -10.72
C SER A 30 2.71 5.34 -9.66
N THR A 31 3.24 6.54 -9.96
CA THR A 31 4.01 7.32 -8.99
C THR A 31 3.16 7.76 -7.80
N VAL A 32 1.94 8.23 -8.04
CA VAL A 32 1.01 8.68 -6.99
C VAL A 32 0.54 7.52 -6.11
N ALA A 33 0.46 6.31 -6.65
CA ALA A 33 0.10 5.12 -5.89
C ALA A 33 1.19 4.64 -4.91
N ASP A 34 2.40 5.20 -4.96
CA ASP A 34 3.44 4.88 -3.99
C ASP A 34 3.08 5.39 -2.57
N LEU A 35 3.54 4.68 -1.55
CA LEU A 35 3.32 5.03 -0.15
C LEU A 35 3.96 6.38 0.25
N HIS A 36 4.92 6.90 -0.52
CA HIS A 36 5.40 8.27 -0.37
C HIS A 36 4.25 9.30 -0.38
N THR A 37 3.28 9.17 -1.30
CA THR A 37 2.11 10.05 -1.33
C THR A 37 1.29 9.93 -0.04
N THR A 38 1.20 8.72 0.51
CA THR A 38 0.49 8.47 1.76
C THR A 38 1.17 9.16 2.93
N PHE A 39 2.49 9.01 3.06
CA PHE A 39 3.24 9.56 4.18
C PHE A 39 3.42 11.09 4.10
N PHE A 40 3.66 11.63 2.90
CA PHE A 40 3.96 13.05 2.73
C PHE A 40 2.75 13.92 2.44
N PHE A 41 1.67 13.37 1.85
CA PHE A 41 0.51 14.16 1.46
C PHE A 41 -0.75 13.77 2.24
N PHE A 42 -1.18 12.52 2.18
CA PHE A 42 -2.44 12.12 2.82
C PHE A 42 -2.35 12.16 4.35
N PHE A 43 -1.25 11.68 4.94
CA PHE A 43 -1.09 11.69 6.39
C PHE A 43 -1.19 13.10 6.99
N PRO A 44 -0.44 14.12 6.53
CA PRO A 44 -0.57 15.47 7.08
C PRO A 44 -1.98 16.04 6.92
N VAL A 45 -2.61 15.87 5.75
CA VAL A 45 -3.99 16.35 5.51
C VAL A 45 -4.95 15.72 6.51
N TRP A 46 -4.93 14.39 6.62
CA TRP A 46 -5.79 13.68 7.55
C TRP A 46 -5.47 13.97 9.00
N PHE A 47 -4.21 14.24 9.34
CA PHE A 47 -3.83 14.54 10.73
C PHE A 47 -4.50 15.82 11.22
N HIS A 48 -4.61 16.83 10.34
CA HIS A 48 -5.32 18.08 10.63
C HIS A 48 -6.85 17.93 10.58
N LEU A 49 -7.38 17.11 9.67
CA LEU A 49 -8.83 16.92 9.53
C LEU A 49 -9.41 16.01 10.63
N ARG A 50 -8.79 14.84 10.85
CA ARG A 50 -9.20 13.80 11.80
C ARG A 50 -8.00 12.92 12.18
N ARG A 51 -7.48 13.15 13.39
CA ARG A 51 -6.33 12.40 13.95
C ARG A 51 -6.50 10.89 13.84
N ASP A 52 -7.68 10.35 14.16
CA ASP A 52 -7.92 8.90 14.12
C ASP A 52 -7.73 8.31 12.72
N ALA A 53 -8.19 9.01 11.68
CA ALA A 53 -7.99 8.59 10.29
C ALA A 53 -6.51 8.60 9.91
N ALA A 54 -5.76 9.61 10.35
CA ALA A 54 -4.32 9.70 10.09
C ALA A 54 -3.52 8.59 10.79
N LEU A 55 -3.84 8.27 12.05
CA LEU A 55 -3.21 7.15 12.75
C LEU A 55 -3.49 5.84 12.02
N ARG A 56 -4.76 5.62 11.64
CA ARG A 56 -5.18 4.44 10.91
C ARG A 56 -4.47 4.31 9.56
N LEU A 57 -4.30 5.42 8.83
CA LEU A 57 -3.54 5.45 7.57
C LEU A 57 -2.11 4.94 7.75
N ILE A 58 -1.37 5.45 8.75
CA ILE A 58 0.01 5.02 8.99
C ILE A 58 0.08 3.56 9.39
N TRP A 59 -0.77 3.11 10.32
CA TRP A 59 -0.79 1.72 10.76
C TRP A 59 -1.10 0.76 9.60
N VAL A 60 -2.09 1.08 8.77
CA VAL A 60 -2.47 0.27 7.61
C VAL A 60 -1.37 0.27 6.55
N ALA A 61 -0.77 1.42 6.25
CA ALA A 61 0.32 1.52 5.27
C ALA A 61 1.55 0.72 5.71
N VAL A 62 2.00 0.90 6.95
CA VAL A 62 3.20 0.22 7.50
C VAL A 62 3.00 -1.29 7.61
N LEU A 63 1.89 -1.74 8.19
CA LEU A 63 1.61 -3.17 8.31
C LEU A 63 1.32 -3.81 6.95
N GLY A 64 0.63 -3.10 6.07
CA GLY A 64 0.35 -3.58 4.72
C GLY A 64 1.62 -3.78 3.89
N ASP A 65 2.53 -2.82 3.90
CA ASP A 65 3.79 -2.95 3.17
C ASP A 65 4.72 -4.00 3.79
N TRP A 66 4.73 -4.12 5.12
CA TRP A 66 5.45 -5.22 5.79
C TRP A 66 4.89 -6.60 5.42
N ILE A 67 3.56 -6.76 5.36
CA ILE A 67 2.95 -8.01 4.89
C ILE A 67 3.28 -8.24 3.40
N ASN A 68 3.25 -7.18 2.57
CA ASN A 68 3.65 -7.25 1.17
C ASN A 68 5.07 -7.78 1.02
N LEU A 69 6.01 -7.27 1.81
CA LEU A 69 7.40 -7.69 1.87
C LEU A 69 7.53 -9.19 2.18
N VAL A 70 6.89 -9.66 3.26
CA VAL A 70 6.92 -11.08 3.65
C VAL A 70 6.31 -11.95 2.56
N LEU A 71 5.16 -11.57 2.00
CA LEU A 71 4.52 -12.31 0.91
C LEU A 71 5.39 -12.35 -0.35
N LYS A 72 6.08 -11.27 -0.69
CA LYS A 72 7.03 -11.24 -1.81
C LYS A 72 8.15 -12.26 -1.65
N TRP A 73 8.69 -12.37 -0.45
CA TRP A 73 9.70 -13.37 -0.12
C TRP A 73 9.16 -14.80 -0.04
N VAL A 74 7.86 -15.01 0.18
CA VAL A 74 7.27 -16.37 0.19
C VAL A 74 6.84 -16.80 -1.22
N LEU A 75 6.32 -15.88 -2.03
CA LEU A 75 5.68 -16.19 -3.31
C LEU A 75 6.65 -16.22 -4.50
N PHE A 76 7.87 -15.67 -4.36
CA PHE A 76 8.91 -15.67 -5.41
C PHE A 76 8.38 -15.25 -6.80
N GLY A 77 7.54 -14.22 -6.83
CA GLY A 77 6.87 -13.80 -8.07
C GLY A 77 7.83 -13.21 -9.10
N GLU A 78 7.76 -13.71 -10.33
CA GLU A 78 8.43 -13.14 -11.50
C GLU A 78 7.82 -11.78 -11.90
N ARG A 79 8.54 -10.97 -12.67
CA ARG A 79 8.02 -9.76 -13.32
C ARG A 79 7.97 -9.91 -14.83
N PRO A 80 7.02 -9.25 -15.53
CA PRO A 80 6.87 -9.38 -16.97
C PRO A 80 8.15 -9.13 -17.77
N TYR A 81 8.88 -8.06 -17.47
CA TYR A 81 10.00 -7.60 -18.30
C TYR A 81 11.23 -8.52 -18.32
N TRP A 82 11.50 -9.26 -17.24
CA TRP A 82 12.56 -10.27 -17.23
C TRP A 82 12.01 -11.67 -17.55
N TRP A 83 10.77 -11.98 -17.15
CA TRP A 83 10.18 -13.30 -17.41
C TRP A 83 10.07 -13.57 -18.92
N VAL A 84 9.64 -12.56 -19.70
CA VAL A 84 9.54 -12.68 -21.16
C VAL A 84 10.89 -13.00 -21.83
N GLN A 85 12.00 -12.63 -21.19
CA GLN A 85 13.35 -12.85 -21.71
C GLN A 85 13.94 -14.22 -21.36
N GLU A 86 13.50 -14.82 -20.26
CA GLU A 86 14.07 -16.06 -19.74
C GLU A 86 13.16 -17.27 -19.95
N THR A 87 11.86 -17.05 -20.16
CA THR A 87 10.91 -18.13 -20.35
C THR A 87 11.23 -18.95 -21.60
N ARG A 88 11.07 -20.27 -21.47
CA ARG A 88 11.11 -21.22 -22.60
C ARG A 88 9.75 -21.37 -23.29
N PHE A 89 8.71 -20.72 -22.76
CA PHE A 89 7.33 -20.86 -23.21
C PHE A 89 7.15 -20.55 -24.71
N TYR A 90 7.82 -19.52 -25.21
CA TYR A 90 7.74 -19.14 -26.63
C TYR A 90 8.61 -20.00 -27.57
N GLY A 91 9.42 -20.93 -27.02
CA GLY A 91 10.32 -21.78 -27.81
C GLY A 91 11.28 -20.96 -28.69
N ALA A 92 11.36 -21.30 -29.97
CA ALA A 92 12.12 -20.55 -30.98
C ALA A 92 11.30 -19.42 -31.65
N GLY A 93 10.03 -19.25 -31.24
CA GLY A 93 9.15 -18.22 -31.79
C GLY A 93 9.51 -16.80 -31.33
N PRO A 94 8.99 -15.77 -32.02
CA PRO A 94 9.23 -14.38 -31.63
C PRO A 94 8.62 -14.12 -30.25
N ARG A 95 9.41 -13.49 -29.38
CA ARG A 95 8.95 -13.04 -28.06
C ARG A 95 8.15 -11.74 -28.21
N PRO A 96 7.10 -11.50 -27.42
CA PRO A 96 6.37 -10.24 -27.44
C PRO A 96 7.29 -9.05 -27.13
N GLY A 97 7.18 -7.98 -27.93
CA GLY A 97 7.95 -6.75 -27.76
C GLY A 97 7.40 -5.90 -26.62
N LEU A 98 7.80 -6.22 -25.39
CA LEU A 98 7.37 -5.51 -24.19
C LEU A 98 8.23 -4.27 -23.94
N GLN A 99 7.61 -3.10 -23.85
CA GLN A 99 8.30 -1.85 -23.56
C GLN A 99 8.62 -1.72 -22.07
N GLN A 100 9.75 -1.08 -21.76
CA GLN A 100 10.17 -0.73 -20.40
C GLN A 100 10.21 0.79 -20.23
N PHE A 101 9.94 1.22 -19.02
CA PHE A 101 9.85 2.62 -18.58
C PHE A 101 10.71 2.82 -17.33
N PRO A 102 10.96 4.07 -16.88
CA PRO A 102 11.78 4.32 -15.68
C PRO A 102 11.34 3.55 -14.42
N ILE A 103 10.04 3.33 -14.24
CA ILE A 103 9.49 2.61 -13.08
C ILE A 103 9.40 1.08 -13.27
N THR A 104 9.79 0.54 -14.43
CA THR A 104 9.67 -0.89 -14.72
C THR A 104 10.62 -1.74 -13.89
N CYS A 105 11.86 -1.28 -13.70
CA CYS A 105 12.97 -2.07 -13.19
C CYS A 105 13.09 -2.09 -11.66
N GLU A 106 11.99 -2.39 -10.98
CA GLU A 106 11.99 -2.57 -9.53
C GLU A 106 12.75 -3.84 -9.11
N THR A 107 13.45 -3.73 -7.98
CA THR A 107 14.45 -4.70 -7.53
C THR A 107 13.93 -5.79 -6.60
N GLY A 108 12.64 -5.80 -6.27
CA GLY A 108 12.00 -6.83 -5.44
C GLY A 108 11.09 -7.80 -6.23
N PRO A 109 10.67 -8.93 -5.64
CA PRO A 109 9.75 -9.87 -6.28
C PRO A 109 8.42 -9.24 -6.69
N GLY A 110 7.80 -9.78 -7.74
CA GLY A 110 6.60 -9.20 -8.37
C GLY A 110 5.27 -9.47 -7.64
N SER A 111 5.17 -10.50 -6.80
CA SER A 111 3.89 -10.93 -6.22
C SER A 111 3.83 -10.80 -4.69
N PRO A 112 2.82 -10.14 -4.11
CA PRO A 112 1.78 -9.34 -4.76
C PRO A 112 2.27 -7.92 -5.05
N SER A 113 1.54 -7.18 -5.89
CA SER A 113 1.92 -5.79 -6.23
C SER A 113 1.79 -4.86 -5.02
N GLY A 114 2.91 -4.25 -4.62
CA GLY A 114 2.96 -3.30 -3.49
C GLY A 114 2.17 -2.02 -3.75
N HIS A 115 2.24 -1.48 -4.96
CA HIS A 115 1.46 -0.28 -5.35
C HIS A 115 -0.05 -0.53 -5.28
N ALA A 116 -0.53 -1.66 -5.83
CA ALA A 116 -1.96 -2.00 -5.77
C ALA A 116 -2.42 -2.25 -4.33
N MET A 117 -1.61 -2.94 -3.52
CA MET A 117 -1.88 -3.22 -2.12
C MET A 117 -1.90 -1.96 -1.25
N GLY A 118 -0.90 -1.10 -1.39
CA GLY A 118 -0.83 0.17 -0.67
C GLY A 118 -1.98 1.10 -1.05
N ALA A 119 -2.24 1.26 -2.35
CA ALA A 119 -3.34 2.08 -2.84
C ALA A 119 -4.70 1.57 -2.33
N SER A 120 -4.99 0.26 -2.44
CA SER A 120 -6.28 -0.25 -1.99
C SER A 120 -6.47 -0.11 -0.49
N ALA A 121 -5.42 -0.32 0.30
CA ALA A 121 -5.46 -0.18 1.74
C ALA A 121 -5.70 1.29 2.18
N VAL A 122 -4.97 2.22 1.56
CA VAL A 122 -5.05 3.66 1.86
C VAL A 122 -6.38 4.24 1.44
N TRP A 123 -6.85 3.94 0.22
CA TRP A 123 -8.16 4.40 -0.24
C TRP A 123 -9.31 3.84 0.58
N TYR A 124 -9.23 2.57 1.01
CA TYR A 124 -10.22 1.98 1.92
C TYR A 124 -10.32 2.75 3.24
N VAL A 125 -9.16 3.11 3.82
CA VAL A 125 -9.11 3.93 5.03
C VAL A 125 -9.71 5.32 4.81
N MET A 126 -9.42 5.98 3.69
CA MET A 126 -9.98 7.31 3.41
C MET A 126 -11.50 7.27 3.20
N VAL A 127 -11.99 6.31 2.40
CA VAL A 127 -13.43 6.14 2.14
C VAL A 127 -14.19 5.86 3.43
N THR A 128 -13.73 4.89 4.24
CA THR A 128 -14.40 4.56 5.49
C THR A 128 -14.32 5.70 6.53
N ALA A 129 -13.27 6.52 6.52
CA ALA A 129 -13.16 7.69 7.39
C ALA A 129 -14.20 8.77 7.01
N LEU A 130 -14.37 9.03 5.72
CA LEU A 130 -15.38 9.97 5.21
C LEU A 130 -16.80 9.49 5.51
N LEU A 131 -17.06 8.19 5.35
CA LEU A 131 -18.35 7.59 5.67
C LEU A 131 -18.66 7.64 7.17
N SER A 132 -17.68 7.35 8.03
CA SER A 132 -17.83 7.52 9.49
C SER A 132 -18.17 8.97 9.85
N ALA A 133 -17.46 9.93 9.24
CA ALA A 133 -17.71 11.35 9.46
C ALA A 133 -19.14 11.78 9.05
N ALA A 134 -19.63 11.28 7.92
CA ALA A 134 -20.99 11.55 7.46
C ALA A 134 -22.05 10.91 8.37
N ALA A 135 -21.78 9.68 8.87
CA ALA A 135 -22.67 8.99 9.80
C ALA A 135 -22.75 9.72 11.15
N GLU A 136 -21.62 10.15 11.70
CA GLU A 136 -21.55 10.93 12.95
C GLU A 136 -22.33 12.26 12.84
N ARG A 137 -22.29 12.91 11.67
CA ARG A 137 -23.05 14.13 11.39
C ARG A 137 -24.54 13.89 11.12
N ARG A 138 -25.02 12.64 11.22
CA ARG A 138 -26.41 12.23 10.98
C ARG A 138 -26.93 12.75 9.64
N CYS A 139 -26.13 12.62 8.58
CA CYS A 139 -26.54 12.98 7.23
C CYS A 139 -27.86 12.28 6.84
N PRO A 140 -28.74 12.94 6.07
CA PRO A 140 -29.96 12.33 5.57
C PRO A 140 -29.67 10.99 4.86
N PRO A 141 -30.50 9.94 5.04
CA PRO A 141 -30.21 8.61 4.50
C PRO A 141 -29.95 8.58 2.98
N LEU A 142 -30.68 9.38 2.21
CA LEU A 142 -30.48 9.50 0.77
C LEU A 142 -29.09 10.06 0.44
N LEU A 143 -28.70 11.17 1.07
CA LEU A 143 -27.39 11.78 0.86
C LEU A 143 -26.25 10.85 1.28
N PHE A 144 -26.41 10.13 2.41
CA PHE A 144 -25.44 9.14 2.85
C PHE A 144 -25.27 8.01 1.84
N ASN A 145 -26.37 7.49 1.28
CA ASN A 145 -26.31 6.45 0.25
C ASN A 145 -25.64 6.94 -1.04
N PHE A 146 -25.94 8.16 -1.49
CA PHE A 146 -25.26 8.77 -2.64
C PHE A 146 -23.77 8.95 -2.39
N LEU A 147 -23.39 9.47 -1.23
CA LEU A 147 -21.98 9.62 -0.85
C LEU A 147 -21.26 8.27 -0.80
N ARG A 148 -21.90 7.25 -0.21
CA ARG A 148 -21.37 5.88 -0.16
C ARG A 148 -21.13 5.32 -1.55
N MET A 149 -22.12 5.39 -2.43
CA MET A 149 -21.97 4.93 -3.81
C MET A 149 -20.86 5.69 -4.53
N PHE A 150 -20.85 7.02 -4.42
CA PHE A 150 -19.84 7.87 -5.05
C PHE A 150 -18.42 7.51 -4.60
N LEU A 151 -18.19 7.40 -3.29
CA LEU A 151 -16.85 7.11 -2.74
C LEU A 151 -16.34 5.72 -3.13
N TRP A 152 -17.21 4.69 -3.13
CA TRP A 152 -16.80 3.35 -3.56
C TRP A 152 -16.53 3.27 -5.06
N VAL A 153 -17.34 3.94 -5.89
CA VAL A 153 -17.08 4.02 -7.34
C VAL A 153 -15.78 4.77 -7.60
N LEU A 154 -15.55 5.90 -6.92
CA LEU A 154 -14.31 6.67 -7.05
C LEU A 154 -13.08 5.83 -6.67
N MET A 155 -13.14 5.12 -5.55
CA MET A 155 -12.08 4.18 -5.16
C MET A 155 -11.87 3.11 -6.23
N GLY A 156 -12.93 2.49 -6.74
CA GLY A 156 -12.84 1.48 -7.80
C GLY A 156 -12.15 2.02 -9.07
N LEU A 157 -12.49 3.24 -9.49
CA LEU A 157 -11.87 3.88 -10.66
C LEU A 157 -10.38 4.18 -10.44
N VAL A 158 -10.01 4.69 -9.26
CA VAL A 158 -8.60 4.95 -8.93
C VAL A 158 -7.81 3.65 -8.89
N LEU A 159 -8.34 2.59 -8.24
CA LEU A 159 -7.65 1.31 -8.16
C LEU A 159 -7.55 0.62 -9.53
N LEU A 160 -8.57 0.75 -10.38
CA LEU A 160 -8.48 0.27 -11.76
C LEU A 160 -7.34 0.97 -12.51
N LEU A 161 -7.25 2.30 -12.40
CA LEU A 161 -6.20 3.09 -13.04
C LEU A 161 -4.81 2.68 -12.54
N VAL A 162 -4.64 2.49 -11.23
CA VAL A 162 -3.38 2.00 -10.63
C VAL A 162 -3.05 0.59 -11.12
N CYS A 163 -4.00 -0.35 -11.08
CA CYS A 163 -3.75 -1.72 -11.56
C CYS A 163 -3.37 -1.74 -13.05
N MET A 164 -4.08 -0.99 -13.89
CA MET A 164 -3.76 -0.86 -15.31
C MET A 164 -2.39 -0.22 -15.52
N SER A 165 -2.01 0.81 -14.75
CA SER A 165 -0.69 1.42 -14.88
C SER A 165 0.44 0.45 -14.58
N ARG A 166 0.29 -0.40 -13.55
CA ARG A 166 1.31 -1.40 -13.16
C ARG A 166 1.49 -2.50 -14.21
N VAL A 167 0.43 -2.87 -14.91
CA VAL A 167 0.48 -3.81 -16.04
C VAL A 167 1.06 -3.13 -17.29
N PHE A 168 0.61 -1.91 -17.62
CA PHE A 168 1.14 -1.11 -18.73
C PHE A 168 2.65 -0.88 -18.60
N MET A 169 3.13 -0.58 -17.40
CA MET A 169 4.55 -0.35 -17.12
C MET A 169 5.39 -1.63 -17.09
N ALA A 170 4.81 -2.79 -17.42
CA ALA A 170 5.48 -4.09 -17.40
C ALA A 170 6.10 -4.48 -16.04
N ALA A 171 5.65 -3.82 -14.96
CA ALA A 171 6.20 -4.01 -13.62
C ALA A 171 5.53 -5.18 -12.88
N HIS A 172 4.27 -5.50 -13.22
CA HIS A 172 3.51 -6.59 -12.62
C HIS A 172 2.61 -7.30 -13.62
N PHE A 173 2.34 -8.58 -13.35
CA PHE A 173 1.29 -9.32 -14.04
C PHE A 173 -0.11 -8.99 -13.47
N PRO A 174 -1.20 -9.22 -14.24
CA PRO A 174 -2.57 -8.93 -13.81
C PRO A 174 -2.97 -9.64 -12.51
N HIS A 175 -2.60 -10.91 -12.35
CA HIS A 175 -2.90 -11.67 -11.13
C HIS A 175 -2.19 -11.08 -9.89
N GLN A 176 -1.02 -10.47 -10.05
CA GLN A 176 -0.25 -9.87 -8.94
C GLN A 176 -0.87 -8.56 -8.46
N VAL A 177 -1.43 -7.75 -9.37
CA VAL A 177 -2.14 -6.51 -9.00
C VAL A 177 -3.50 -6.84 -8.36
N ILE A 178 -4.20 -7.87 -8.83
CA ILE A 178 -5.44 -8.35 -8.21
C ILE A 178 -5.17 -8.87 -6.80
N ALA A 179 -4.16 -9.72 -6.63
CA ALA A 179 -3.75 -10.23 -5.32
C ALA A 179 -3.40 -9.07 -4.37
N GLY A 180 -2.62 -8.09 -4.86
CA GLY A 180 -2.29 -6.89 -4.09
C GLY A 180 -3.54 -6.12 -3.64
N LEU A 181 -4.47 -5.86 -4.55
CA LEU A 181 -5.72 -5.16 -4.25
C LEU A 181 -6.49 -5.85 -3.12
N LEU A 182 -6.71 -7.17 -3.24
CA LEU A 182 -7.44 -7.95 -2.25
C LEU A 182 -6.74 -7.98 -0.90
N SER A 183 -5.42 -8.21 -0.89
CA SER A 183 -4.61 -8.19 0.33
C SER A 183 -4.65 -6.81 1.01
N GLY A 184 -4.62 -5.72 0.26
CA GLY A 184 -4.65 -4.38 0.83
C GLY A 184 -5.98 -4.03 1.49
N VAL A 185 -7.11 -4.39 0.87
CA VAL A 185 -8.44 -4.25 1.48
C VAL A 185 -8.54 -5.10 2.75
N LEU A 186 -8.07 -6.35 2.71
CA LEU A 186 -8.08 -7.23 3.87
C LEU A 186 -7.24 -6.67 5.03
N VAL A 187 -6.03 -6.19 4.75
CA VAL A 187 -5.18 -5.57 5.77
C VAL A 187 -5.86 -4.33 6.35
N ALA A 188 -6.40 -3.46 5.50
CA ALA A 188 -7.08 -2.26 5.95
C ALA A 188 -8.25 -2.61 6.88
N GLU A 189 -9.06 -3.61 6.53
CA GLU A 189 -10.18 -4.06 7.34
C GLU A 189 -9.72 -4.63 8.70
N VAL A 190 -8.75 -5.55 8.68
CA VAL A 190 -8.26 -6.21 9.90
C VAL A 190 -7.60 -5.23 10.86
N VAL A 191 -6.74 -4.34 10.35
CA VAL A 191 -6.03 -3.34 11.16
C VAL A 191 -7.00 -2.27 11.65
N SER A 192 -7.96 -1.83 10.84
CA SER A 192 -8.94 -0.80 11.23
C SER A 192 -9.85 -1.24 12.36
N ARG A 193 -10.08 -2.55 12.55
CA ARG A 193 -10.84 -3.11 13.67
C ARG A 193 -10.08 -3.05 15.00
N GLN A 194 -8.76 -2.87 14.97
CA GLN A 194 -7.93 -2.88 16.18
C GLN A 194 -7.98 -1.53 16.90
N LYS A 195 -8.76 -1.43 17.98
CA LYS A 195 -8.93 -0.18 18.74
C LYS A 195 -7.65 0.29 19.45
N TRP A 196 -6.70 -0.59 19.71
CA TRP A 196 -5.47 -0.26 20.44
C TRP A 196 -4.57 0.72 19.66
N ILE A 197 -4.71 0.80 18.33
CA ILE A 197 -3.88 1.65 17.47
C ILE A 197 -4.06 3.15 17.76
N TYR A 198 -5.24 3.56 18.22
CA TYR A 198 -5.58 4.96 18.52
C TYR A 198 -5.00 5.42 19.86
N GLY A 199 -4.83 4.49 20.81
CA GLY A 199 -4.30 4.74 22.15
C GLY A 199 -2.88 4.21 22.36
N ALA A 200 -2.15 3.90 21.29
CA ALA A 200 -0.83 3.27 21.37
C ALA A 200 0.19 4.18 22.11
N SER A 201 0.80 3.63 23.16
CA SER A 201 1.89 4.30 23.88
C SER A 201 3.19 4.28 23.06
N LEU A 202 4.18 5.13 23.42
CA LEU A 202 5.51 5.10 22.78
C LEU A 202 6.13 3.70 22.86
N ARG A 203 5.94 2.99 23.98
CA ARG A 203 6.40 1.61 24.14
C ARG A 203 5.80 0.69 23.09
N ASN A 204 4.51 0.83 22.76
CA ASN A 204 3.88 0.01 21.73
C ASN A 204 4.52 0.27 20.36
N TYR A 205 4.70 1.54 19.97
CA TYR A 205 5.36 1.89 18.71
C TYR A 205 6.79 1.33 18.62
N VAL A 206 7.58 1.48 19.68
CA VAL A 206 8.94 0.94 19.74
C VAL A 206 8.94 -0.59 19.67
N CYS A 207 8.12 -1.26 20.50
CA CYS A 207 8.03 -2.71 20.51
C CYS A 207 7.56 -3.27 19.16
N THR A 208 6.55 -2.68 18.52
CA THR A 208 6.09 -3.11 17.20
C THR A 208 7.15 -2.88 16.14
N THR A 209 7.83 -1.73 16.14
CA THR A 209 8.92 -1.45 15.19
C THR A 209 10.06 -2.46 15.33
N LEU A 210 10.49 -2.74 16.56
CA LEU A 210 11.53 -3.73 16.84
C LEU A 210 11.09 -5.13 16.42
N PHE A 211 9.85 -5.52 16.73
CA PHE A 211 9.30 -6.82 16.35
C PHE A 211 9.28 -7.00 14.83
N LEU A 212 8.69 -6.06 14.09
CA LEU A 212 8.58 -6.11 12.63
C LEU A 212 9.97 -6.15 11.96
N THR A 213 10.92 -5.35 12.46
CA THR A 213 12.29 -5.33 11.96
C THR A 213 13.01 -6.66 12.23
N SER A 214 12.94 -7.13 13.48
CA SER A 214 13.62 -8.36 13.91
C SER A 214 13.07 -9.58 13.18
N PHE A 215 11.75 -9.64 12.98
CA PHE A 215 11.12 -10.69 12.19
C PHE A 215 11.58 -10.64 10.74
N ALA A 216 11.55 -9.47 10.09
CA ALA A 216 11.95 -9.36 8.69
C ALA A 216 13.42 -9.77 8.47
N ILE A 217 14.33 -9.32 9.35
CA ILE A 217 15.74 -9.71 9.30
C ILE A 217 15.91 -11.20 9.61
N GLY A 218 15.27 -11.70 10.66
CA GLY A 218 15.34 -13.11 11.04
C GLY A 218 14.81 -14.04 9.94
N PHE A 219 13.70 -13.66 9.30
CA PHE A 219 13.11 -14.40 8.19
C PHE A 219 14.00 -14.35 6.93
N TYR A 220 14.61 -13.20 6.62
CA TYR A 220 15.63 -13.08 5.57
C TYR A 220 16.81 -14.03 5.83
N LEU A 221 17.35 -14.04 7.05
CA LEU A 221 18.48 -14.91 7.42
C LEU A 221 18.09 -16.39 7.36
N LEU A 222 16.87 -16.73 7.77
CA LEU A 222 16.34 -18.09 7.67
C LEU A 222 16.26 -18.55 6.21
N LEU A 223 15.65 -17.75 5.33
CA LEU A 223 15.55 -18.07 3.91
C LEU A 223 16.94 -18.27 3.30
N LYS A 224 17.88 -17.37 3.61
CA LYS A 224 19.28 -17.51 3.19
C LYS A 224 19.93 -18.80 3.71
N ALA A 225 19.69 -19.17 4.96
CA ALA A 225 20.25 -20.40 5.56
C ALA A 225 19.69 -21.68 4.92
N VAL A 226 18.44 -21.66 4.46
CA VAL A 226 17.80 -22.77 3.73
C VAL A 226 18.18 -22.76 2.23
N GLY A 227 19.11 -21.88 1.82
CA GLY A 227 19.65 -21.82 0.46
C GLY A 227 18.77 -21.05 -0.53
N VAL A 228 17.81 -20.27 -0.03
CA VAL A 228 16.96 -19.43 -0.86
C VAL A 228 17.65 -18.08 -1.06
N ASP A 229 18.18 -17.87 -2.27
CA ASP A 229 18.73 -16.57 -2.64
C ASP A 229 17.59 -15.55 -2.78
N LEU A 230 17.74 -14.40 -2.13
CA LEU A 230 16.80 -13.27 -2.23
C LEU A 230 17.33 -12.16 -3.14
N LEU A 231 18.61 -12.22 -3.51
CA LEU A 231 19.23 -11.28 -4.45
C LEU A 231 18.97 -11.65 -5.92
N TRP A 232 18.39 -12.82 -6.19
CA TRP A 232 17.99 -13.24 -7.55
C TRP A 232 17.20 -12.18 -8.33
N THR A 233 16.34 -11.40 -7.66
CA THR A 233 15.58 -10.31 -8.29
C THR A 233 16.44 -9.12 -8.66
N MET A 234 17.49 -8.83 -7.87
CA MET A 234 18.46 -7.79 -8.18
C MET A 234 19.29 -8.18 -9.41
N GLU A 235 19.74 -9.44 -9.49
CA GLU A 235 20.48 -9.94 -10.65
C GLU A 235 19.63 -9.88 -11.92
N LYS A 236 18.35 -10.30 -11.85
CA LYS A 236 17.42 -10.18 -12.98
C LYS A 236 17.17 -8.73 -13.38
N ALA A 237 17.00 -7.83 -12.41
CA ALA A 237 16.81 -6.41 -12.69
C ALA A 237 18.03 -5.81 -13.40
N GLN A 238 19.24 -6.07 -12.91
CA GLN A 238 20.48 -5.59 -13.54
C GLN A 238 20.70 -6.17 -14.94
N ARG A 239 20.32 -7.44 -15.16
CA ARG A 239 20.53 -8.13 -16.43
C ARG A 239 19.55 -7.71 -17.52
N TRP A 240 18.29 -7.50 -17.18
CA TRP A 240 17.20 -7.34 -18.15
C TRP A 240 16.60 -5.95 -18.20
N CYS A 241 17.02 -5.03 -17.32
CA CYS A 241 16.63 -3.64 -17.45
C CYS A 241 17.32 -3.01 -18.67
N VAL A 242 16.56 -2.31 -19.51
CA VAL A 242 17.10 -1.66 -20.72
C VAL A 242 18.09 -0.55 -20.38
N ARG A 243 17.87 0.15 -19.26
CA ARG A 243 18.72 1.24 -18.80
C ARG A 243 19.15 1.04 -17.34
N PRO A 244 20.46 1.01 -17.05
CA PRO A 244 20.93 0.75 -15.68
C PRO A 244 20.46 1.83 -14.69
N GLU A 245 20.25 3.07 -15.14
CA GLU A 245 19.75 4.16 -14.30
C GLU A 245 18.29 3.98 -13.81
N TRP A 246 17.53 3.05 -14.40
CA TRP A 246 16.17 2.72 -13.97
C TRP A 246 16.14 1.64 -12.86
N VAL A 247 17.29 1.06 -12.52
CA VAL A 247 17.41 0.12 -11.41
C VAL A 247 17.55 0.93 -10.11
N HIS A 248 16.42 1.24 -9.49
CA HIS A 248 16.39 2.10 -8.31
C HIS A 248 16.53 1.30 -6.99
N LEU A 249 17.52 1.66 -6.16
CA LEU A 249 17.82 0.98 -4.88
C LEU A 249 16.80 1.27 -3.78
N ASP A 250 16.05 2.36 -3.88
CA ASP A 250 14.95 2.71 -2.98
C ASP A 250 13.75 1.77 -3.12
N THR A 251 13.64 1.05 -4.24
CA THR A 251 12.63 -0.01 -4.46
C THR A 251 13.00 -1.34 -3.82
N THR A 252 14.15 -1.42 -3.13
CA THR A 252 14.59 -2.66 -2.49
C THR A 252 13.69 -3.01 -1.29
N PRO A 253 13.51 -4.32 -1.02
CA PRO A 253 12.85 -4.84 0.18
C PRO A 253 13.28 -4.14 1.49
N PHE A 254 14.59 -3.92 1.67
CA PHE A 254 15.14 -3.30 2.88
C PHE A 254 14.91 -1.78 2.95
N ALA A 255 14.98 -1.07 1.83
CA ALA A 255 14.68 0.36 1.80
C ALA A 255 13.22 0.61 2.23
N SER A 256 12.27 -0.19 1.73
CA SER A 256 10.87 -0.07 2.15
C SER A 256 10.68 -0.39 3.64
N LEU A 257 11.34 -1.45 4.14
CA LEU A 257 11.32 -1.78 5.57
C LEU A 257 11.80 -0.60 6.42
N LEU A 258 12.97 -0.02 6.13
CA LEU A 258 13.53 1.11 6.90
C LEU A 258 12.62 2.34 6.86
N ARG A 259 12.06 2.67 5.69
CA ARG A 259 11.09 3.76 5.53
C ARG A 259 9.87 3.57 6.44
N ASN A 260 9.29 2.38 6.46
CA ASN A 260 8.11 2.08 7.28
C ASN A 260 8.42 2.10 8.77
N MET A 261 9.55 1.53 9.18
CA MET A 261 9.98 1.50 10.58
C MET A 261 10.29 2.91 11.09
N GLY A 262 10.97 3.72 10.27
CA GLY A 262 11.22 5.13 10.56
C GLY A 262 9.93 5.93 10.68
N THR A 263 8.95 5.68 9.80
CA THR A 263 7.63 6.33 9.85
C THR A 263 6.87 5.96 11.12
N LEU A 264 6.82 4.67 11.47
CA LEU A 264 6.08 4.18 12.64
C LEU A 264 6.71 4.67 13.95
N LEU A 265 8.04 4.59 14.06
CA LEU A 265 8.78 5.10 15.22
C LEU A 265 8.68 6.62 15.31
N GLY A 266 8.83 7.33 14.19
CA GLY A 266 8.70 8.79 14.10
C GLY A 266 7.33 9.28 14.53
N LEU A 267 6.25 8.59 14.12
CA LEU A 267 4.90 8.86 14.60
C LEU A 267 4.79 8.66 16.12
N GLY A 268 5.30 7.54 16.63
CA GLY A 268 5.30 7.25 18.06
C GLY A 268 6.01 8.33 18.89
N LEU A 269 7.18 8.78 18.43
CA LEU A 269 7.95 9.85 19.05
C LEU A 269 7.20 11.19 18.96
N GLY A 270 6.70 11.57 17.78
CA GLY A 270 6.00 12.84 17.57
C GLY A 270 4.71 13.00 18.37
N LEU A 271 4.03 11.90 18.68
CA LEU A 271 2.80 11.93 19.48
C LEU A 271 3.04 11.95 21.00
N GLN A 272 4.21 11.52 21.47
CA GLN A 272 4.46 11.19 22.89
C GLN A 272 5.61 11.97 23.52
N LEU A 273 6.52 12.55 22.73
CA LEU A 273 7.50 13.48 23.30
C LEU A 273 6.79 14.77 23.76
N PRO A 274 7.07 15.25 24.98
CA PRO A 274 6.63 16.56 25.40
C PRO A 274 7.14 17.60 24.42
N GLN A 275 6.25 18.45 23.90
CA GLN A 275 6.68 19.67 23.22
C GLN A 275 7.33 20.58 24.28
N SER A 276 8.64 20.46 24.44
CA SER A 276 9.46 21.38 25.23
C SER A 276 9.44 22.76 24.56
N GLY A 277 8.35 23.51 24.72
CA GLY A 277 8.24 24.87 24.16
C GLY A 277 6.85 25.45 23.90
N GLY A 278 5.74 24.76 24.19
CA GLY A 278 4.39 25.30 23.95
C GLY A 278 3.58 25.52 25.21
N ARG A 279 3.72 26.69 25.86
CA ARG A 279 2.67 27.19 26.76
C ARG A 279 1.39 27.41 25.93
N GLN A 280 0.26 27.02 26.50
CA GLN A 280 -1.13 27.17 26.03
C GLN A 280 -1.60 26.24 24.90
N LEU A 281 -2.23 25.12 25.32
CA LEU A 281 -3.50 24.63 24.77
C LEU A 281 -4.24 23.83 25.86
N GLN A 282 -4.34 24.42 27.05
CA GLN A 282 -5.17 23.93 28.16
C GLN A 282 -6.47 24.75 28.20
N GLY A 283 -7.22 24.71 27.09
CA GLY A 283 -8.50 25.40 26.91
C GLY A 283 -9.62 24.50 26.39
N TRP A 284 -9.43 23.18 26.35
CA TRP A 284 -10.36 22.23 25.70
C TRP A 284 -10.80 21.09 26.63
N LYS A 285 -10.96 21.39 27.93
CA LYS A 285 -11.54 20.42 28.90
C LYS A 285 -12.74 20.91 29.71
N ASP A 286 -13.19 22.16 29.59
CA ASP A 286 -14.24 22.71 30.47
C ASP A 286 -15.58 23.03 29.80
N HIS A 287 -16.03 22.26 28.79
CA HIS A 287 -17.41 22.35 28.28
C HIS A 287 -18.13 20.99 28.22
N SER A 288 -18.07 20.23 29.31
CA SER A 288 -18.95 19.06 29.49
C SER A 288 -19.36 18.85 30.95
N LEU A 289 -19.84 19.92 31.58
CA LEU A 289 -20.64 19.85 32.80
C LEU A 289 -21.93 20.62 32.55
N PHE A 290 -22.92 19.95 31.95
CA PHE A 290 -24.36 20.15 32.15
C PHE A 290 -25.08 19.22 31.16
N THR A 291 -25.52 18.06 31.63
CA THR A 291 -26.93 17.61 31.63
C THR A 291 -26.98 16.13 32.02
N SER A 292 -27.68 15.88 33.12
CA SER A 292 -28.03 14.58 33.67
C SER A 292 -29.07 13.84 32.81
N ALA A 293 -29.07 12.51 32.98
CA ALA A 293 -30.19 11.59 32.87
C ALA A 293 -30.66 11.16 31.47
N SER A 294 -30.24 9.97 31.06
CA SER A 294 -31.09 8.75 30.95
C SER A 294 -30.48 7.73 29.97
N THR A 295 -30.40 6.48 30.42
CA THR A 295 -30.11 5.26 29.64
C THR A 295 -31.30 4.31 29.76
N PRO A 296 -31.45 3.25 28.93
CA PRO A 296 -30.69 2.88 27.73
C PRO A 296 -31.58 2.51 26.51
N GLY A 297 -31.00 2.58 25.31
CA GLY A 297 -31.53 1.94 24.10
C GLY A 297 -30.42 1.23 23.35
N ARG A 298 -30.35 -0.09 23.50
CA ARG A 298 -29.42 -1.00 22.83
C ARG A 298 -29.73 -1.03 21.32
N VAL A 299 -28.75 -0.69 20.48
CA VAL A 299 -28.78 -1.00 19.04
C VAL A 299 -27.46 -1.67 18.71
N ASP A 300 -27.51 -2.99 18.64
CA ASP A 300 -26.44 -3.81 18.09
C ASP A 300 -26.38 -3.57 16.57
N VAL A 301 -25.28 -2.98 16.10
CA VAL A 301 -24.94 -2.94 14.67
C VAL A 301 -23.88 -4.01 14.46
N PHE A 302 -24.32 -5.15 13.93
CA PHE A 302 -23.44 -6.19 13.41
C PHE A 302 -22.77 -5.70 12.11
N PHE A 303 -21.47 -5.98 12.00
CA PHE A 303 -20.66 -5.87 10.78
C PHE A 303 -21.02 -6.98 9.79
#